data_AF-A0A7X7DYP8-F1
#
_entry.id   AF-A0A7X7DYP8-F1
#
_cell.length_a   1.000
_cell.length_b   1.000
_cell.length_c   1.000
_cell.angle_alpha   90.00
_cell.angle_beta   90.00
_cell.angle_gamma   90.00
#
_symmetry.space_group_name_H-M   'P 1'
#
loop_
_entity.id
_entity.type
_entity.pdbx_description
1 polymer ?
#
loop_
_entity_poly.entity_id
_entity_poly.type
_entity_poly.pdbx_seq_one_letter_code
_entity_poly.pdbx_strand_id
1 'polypeptide(L)'
;MRKLIPKIANNRSFSQLSILIGILVSIAFCSEIDPGKEIKEKILMVHKTMSTHAASPDIASMNLDSANQLFAAILEKSNFLNILMRINSTGTIINETSREKSSNPYRSVASQKWFEQVLKSHKNYYGTNREDNGEISLFWAYPLFSQSKQFAGVLTGKINLLTLLKSGTDLSSLSYKLYFKEMLIYQN
;
A
#
# COMPACT_ATOMS: atom_id res chain seq x y z
N MET A 1 49.52 21.14 2.81
CA MET A 1 48.58 20.21 3.49
C MET A 1 47.35 21.00 3.93
N ARG A 2 46.22 20.88 3.22
CA ARG A 2 44.95 21.53 3.60
C ARG A 2 44.01 20.49 4.22
N LYS A 3 43.59 20.70 5.47
CA LYS A 3 42.60 19.88 6.18
C LYS A 3 41.24 19.99 5.49
N LEU A 4 40.69 18.85 5.07
CA LEU A 4 39.30 18.71 4.62
C LEU A 4 38.39 18.60 5.85
N ILE A 5 37.48 19.56 6.00
CA ILE A 5 36.36 19.49 6.96
C ILE A 5 35.27 18.61 6.33
N PRO A 6 34.78 17.54 6.99
CA PRO A 6 33.70 16.74 6.44
C PRO A 6 32.38 17.52 6.49
N LYS A 7 31.74 17.64 5.32
CA LYS A 7 30.41 18.22 5.15
C LYS A 7 29.39 17.22 5.71
N ILE A 8 28.79 17.55 6.84
CA ILE A 8 27.68 16.79 7.44
C ILE A 8 26.51 16.82 6.45
N ALA A 9 26.23 15.67 5.84
CA ALA A 9 25.06 15.49 4.99
C ALA A 9 23.81 15.49 5.88
N ASN A 10 23.04 16.56 5.75
CA ASN A 10 21.81 16.80 6.48
C ASN A 10 20.77 15.73 6.07
N ASN A 11 20.41 14.85 7.01
CA ASN A 11 19.33 13.88 6.86
C ASN A 11 18.00 14.63 6.67
N ARG A 12 17.56 14.78 5.42
CA ARG A 12 16.17 15.12 5.07
C ARG A 12 15.54 13.97 4.31
N SER A 13 15.18 12.92 5.05
CA SER A 13 14.20 11.92 4.60
C SER A 13 12.88 12.17 5.33
N PHE A 14 12.18 13.25 4.96
CA PHE A 14 10.83 13.56 5.48
C PHE A 14 9.85 14.04 4.39
N SER A 15 10.17 13.92 3.09
CA SER A 15 9.40 14.53 2.00
C SER A 15 8.61 13.58 1.09
N GLN A 16 8.16 12.42 1.59
CA GLN A 16 7.33 11.49 0.80
C GLN A 16 6.03 11.04 1.50
N LEU A 17 5.70 11.55 2.69
CA LEU A 17 4.47 11.22 3.42
C LEU A 17 3.29 12.17 3.14
N SER A 18 3.42 13.07 2.16
CA SER A 18 2.40 14.04 1.76
C SER A 18 1.54 13.54 0.59
N ILE A 19 1.11 12.28 0.64
CA ILE A 19 -0.05 11.85 -0.15
C ILE A 19 -1.27 12.34 0.63
N LEU A 20 -1.68 13.57 0.35
CA LEU A 20 -2.90 14.17 0.89
C LEU A 20 -4.09 13.32 0.42
N ILE A 21 -4.54 12.41 1.27
CA ILE A 21 -5.95 12.07 1.32
C ILE A 21 -6.61 13.29 1.94
N GLY A 22 -7.26 14.09 1.11
CA GLY A 22 -8.10 15.18 1.57
C GLY A 22 -9.37 14.57 2.14
N ILE A 23 -9.47 14.50 3.46
CA ILE A 23 -10.71 14.12 4.12
C ILE A 23 -11.46 15.42 4.38
N LEU A 24 -12.60 15.58 3.72
CA LEU A 24 -13.48 16.73 3.91
C LEU A 24 -14.62 16.27 4.82
N VAL A 25 -14.51 16.60 6.10
CA VAL A 25 -15.50 16.25 7.12
C VAL A 25 -16.36 17.49 7.38
N SER A 26 -17.64 17.44 6.97
CA SER A 26 -18.63 18.44 7.40
C SER A 26 -19.27 17.93 8.68
N ILE A 27 -18.66 18.24 9.83
CA ILE A 27 -19.19 17.83 11.14
C ILE A 27 -20.11 18.96 11.65
N ALA A 28 -21.42 18.74 11.60
CA ALA A 28 -22.29 19.31 12.61
C ALA A 28 -22.36 18.26 13.72
N PHE A 29 -21.90 18.63 14.93
CA PHE A 29 -21.90 17.89 16.21
C PHE A 29 -20.52 17.58 16.81
N CYS A 30 -20.49 17.78 18.13
CA CYS A 30 -19.38 17.61 19.05
C CYS A 30 -19.12 16.11 19.28
N SER A 31 -18.42 15.45 18.36
CA SER A 31 -17.86 14.11 18.62
C SER A 31 -16.41 14.27 19.07
N GLU A 32 -16.04 13.61 20.17
CA GLU A 32 -14.65 13.51 20.66
C GLU A 32 -13.72 12.77 19.68
N ILE A 33 -14.33 12.13 18.66
CA ILE A 33 -13.68 11.43 17.56
C ILE A 33 -13.55 12.38 16.37
N ASP A 34 -12.33 12.56 15.87
CA ASP A 34 -12.03 13.18 14.58
C ASP A 34 -11.93 12.05 13.53
N PRO A 35 -12.95 11.87 12.66
CA PRO A 35 -12.96 10.79 11.65
C PRO A 35 -11.78 10.91 10.69
N GLY A 36 -11.31 12.13 10.41
CA GLY A 36 -10.16 12.37 9.55
C GLY A 36 -8.87 11.82 10.16
N LYS A 37 -8.68 12.04 11.46
CA LYS A 37 -7.53 11.50 12.20
C LYS A 37 -7.56 9.96 12.23
N GLU A 38 -8.69 9.35 12.55
CA GLU A 38 -8.81 7.90 12.65
C GLU A 38 -8.54 7.20 11.31
N ILE A 39 -9.16 7.67 10.23
CA ILE A 39 -8.98 7.09 8.89
C ILE A 39 -7.52 7.21 8.45
N LYS A 40 -6.89 8.36 8.73
CA LYS A 40 -5.46 8.57 8.47
C LYS A 40 -4.60 7.59 9.25
N GLU A 41 -4.87 7.38 10.53
CA GLU A 41 -4.13 6.42 11.37
C GLU A 41 -4.27 4.98 10.86
N LYS A 42 -5.45 4.56 10.42
CA LYS A 42 -5.67 3.25 9.79
C LYS A 42 -4.83 3.09 8.53
N ILE A 43 -4.86 4.06 7.63
CA ILE A 43 -4.09 4.01 6.37
C ILE A 43 -2.57 4.00 6.66
N LEU A 44 -2.12 4.77 7.65
CA LEU A 44 -0.73 4.76 8.10
C LEU A 44 -0.33 3.41 8.72
N MET A 45 -1.22 2.76 9.47
CA MET A 45 -1.00 1.42 9.99
C MET A 45 -0.79 0.43 8.85
N VAL A 46 -1.67 0.44 7.83
CA VAL A 46 -1.52 -0.42 6.66
C VAL A 46 -0.18 -0.18 5.97
N HIS A 47 0.16 1.08 5.73
CA HIS A 47 1.44 1.43 5.12
C HIS A 47 2.63 0.88 5.93
N LYS A 48 2.62 1.06 7.25
CA LYS A 48 3.71 0.61 8.14
C LYS A 48 3.86 -0.91 8.14
N THR A 49 2.76 -1.65 8.25
CA THR A 49 2.79 -3.11 8.22
C THR A 49 3.35 -3.62 6.90
N MET A 50 2.84 -3.09 5.79
CA MET A 50 3.19 -3.54 4.45
C MET A 50 4.62 -3.16 4.05
N SER A 51 5.07 -1.95 4.41
CA SER A 51 6.45 -1.51 4.17
C SER A 51 7.46 -2.29 5.00
N THR A 52 7.11 -2.71 6.22
CA THR A 52 7.99 -3.54 7.06
C THR A 52 8.31 -4.88 6.38
N HIS A 53 7.30 -5.53 5.80
CA HIS A 53 7.50 -6.77 5.04
C HIS A 53 8.27 -6.53 3.73
N ALA A 54 7.93 -5.48 2.99
CA ALA A 54 8.58 -5.16 1.71
C ALA A 54 10.03 -4.69 1.84
N ALA A 55 10.39 -4.07 2.97
CA ALA A 55 11.75 -3.60 3.23
C ALA A 55 12.73 -4.73 3.57
N SER A 56 12.24 -5.93 3.90
CA SER A 56 13.12 -7.09 4.12
C SER A 56 13.66 -7.59 2.77
N PRO A 57 14.98 -7.68 2.57
CA PRO A 57 15.57 -8.25 1.37
C PRO A 57 15.15 -9.71 1.12
N ASP A 58 14.74 -10.43 2.17
CA ASP A 58 14.42 -11.85 2.09
C ASP A 58 13.14 -12.09 1.27
N ILE A 59 12.18 -11.16 1.29
CA ILE A 59 10.93 -11.34 0.55
C ILE A 59 11.16 -11.39 -0.97
N ALA A 60 12.23 -10.74 -1.44
CA ALA A 60 12.64 -10.76 -2.84
C ALA A 60 13.24 -12.11 -3.26
N SER A 61 13.91 -12.82 -2.34
CA SER A 61 14.59 -14.09 -2.61
C SER A 61 13.84 -15.33 -2.11
N MET A 62 12.75 -15.16 -1.35
CA MET A 62 11.92 -16.28 -0.89
C MET A 62 11.46 -17.18 -2.04
N ASN A 63 11.48 -18.49 -1.82
CA ASN A 63 10.84 -19.43 -2.75
C ASN A 63 9.32 -19.21 -2.79
N LEU A 64 8.65 -19.82 -3.77
CA LEU A 64 7.22 -19.60 -4.01
C LEU A 64 6.36 -20.02 -2.81
N ASP A 65 6.62 -21.17 -2.21
CA ASP A 65 5.80 -21.73 -1.12
C ASP A 65 5.92 -20.90 0.15
N SER A 66 7.14 -20.51 0.54
CA SER A 66 7.38 -19.65 1.70
C SER A 66 6.73 -18.27 1.53
N ALA A 67 6.79 -17.70 0.31
CA ALA A 67 6.12 -16.43 0.02
C ALA A 67 4.59 -16.58 0.11
N ASN A 68 4.01 -17.66 -0.41
CA ASN A 68 2.57 -17.93 -0.33
C ASN A 68 2.11 -18.12 1.13
N GLN A 69 2.86 -18.85 1.94
CA GLN A 69 2.58 -19.03 3.37
C GLN A 69 2.64 -17.71 4.14
N LEU A 70 3.67 -16.89 3.88
CA LEU A 70 3.78 -15.55 4.45
C LEU A 70 2.58 -14.68 4.06
N PHE A 71 2.20 -14.68 2.78
CA PHE A 71 1.06 -13.90 2.31
C PHE A 71 -0.26 -14.36 2.93
N ALA A 72 -0.47 -15.67 3.05
CA ALA A 72 -1.64 -16.23 3.72
C ALA A 72 -1.71 -15.75 5.18
N ALA A 73 -0.59 -15.81 5.92
CA ALA A 73 -0.53 -15.35 7.31
C ALA A 73 -0.76 -13.83 7.46
N ILE A 74 -0.24 -13.02 6.53
CA ILE A 74 -0.48 -11.57 6.53
C ILE A 74 -1.94 -11.26 6.24
N LEU A 75 -2.52 -11.93 5.23
CA LEU A 75 -3.92 -11.79 4.88
C LEU A 75 -4.75 -12.18 6.09
N GLU A 76 -4.61 -13.38 6.66
CA GLU A 76 -5.36 -13.85 7.83
C GLU A 76 -5.43 -12.81 8.96
N LYS A 77 -4.29 -12.18 9.31
CA LYS A 77 -4.19 -11.16 10.36
C LYS A 77 -4.77 -9.79 9.98
N SER A 78 -4.99 -9.52 8.69
CA SER A 78 -5.40 -8.22 8.17
C SER A 78 -6.70 -8.36 7.38
N ASN A 79 -7.85 -8.17 8.02
CA ASN A 79 -9.18 -8.32 7.40
C ASN A 79 -9.43 -7.35 6.23
N PHE A 80 -8.77 -6.19 6.21
CA PHE A 80 -8.88 -5.19 5.15
C PHE A 80 -7.99 -5.47 3.92
N LEU A 81 -7.04 -6.39 3.99
CA LEU A 81 -6.24 -6.80 2.83
C LEU A 81 -6.97 -7.91 2.08
N ASN A 82 -7.23 -7.71 0.79
CA ASN A 82 -7.91 -8.69 -0.04
C ASN A 82 -6.92 -9.53 -0.86
N ILE A 83 -5.85 -8.91 -1.35
CA ILE A 83 -4.87 -9.53 -2.26
C ILE A 83 -3.47 -9.08 -1.90
N LEU A 84 -2.51 -10.00 -1.96
CA LEU A 84 -1.07 -9.75 -1.99
C LEU A 84 -0.47 -10.39 -3.24
N MET A 85 0.38 -9.64 -3.95
CA MET A 85 1.10 -10.14 -5.11
C MET A 85 2.58 -9.81 -5.02
N ARG A 86 3.41 -10.78 -5.38
CA ARG A 86 4.84 -10.57 -5.66
C ARG A 86 5.06 -10.57 -7.16
N ILE A 87 5.80 -9.58 -7.61
CA ILE A 87 6.04 -9.32 -9.03
C ILE A 87 7.54 -9.24 -9.21
N ASN A 88 8.08 -9.91 -10.23
CA ASN A 88 9.51 -9.85 -10.52
C ASN A 88 9.90 -8.56 -11.26
N SER A 89 11.18 -8.38 -11.53
CA SER A 89 11.72 -7.19 -12.21
C SER A 89 11.21 -6.99 -13.64
N THR A 90 10.69 -8.03 -14.29
CA THR A 90 10.12 -7.96 -15.64
C THR A 90 8.62 -7.64 -15.66
N GLY A 91 7.99 -7.48 -14.49
CA GLY A 91 6.56 -7.20 -14.39
C GLY A 91 5.67 -8.43 -14.48
N THR A 92 6.21 -9.64 -14.23
CA THR A 92 5.42 -10.87 -14.14
C THR A 92 5.02 -11.13 -12.70
N ILE A 93 3.74 -11.39 -12.45
CA ILE A 93 3.25 -11.81 -11.13
C ILE A 93 3.72 -13.24 -10.88
N ILE A 94 4.57 -13.44 -9.88
CA ILE A 94 5.15 -14.74 -9.53
C ILE A 94 4.50 -15.38 -8.30
N ASN A 95 3.88 -14.59 -7.43
CA ASN A 95 3.04 -15.07 -6.34
C ASN A 95 1.79 -14.22 -6.26
N GLU A 96 0.67 -14.86 -5.96
CA GLU A 96 -0.57 -14.17 -5.64
C GLU A 96 -1.36 -14.97 -4.62
N THR A 97 -1.73 -14.31 -3.53
CA THR A 97 -2.64 -14.85 -2.53
C THR A 97 -3.80 -13.87 -2.41
N SER A 98 -5.02 -14.40 -2.44
CA SER A 98 -6.26 -13.64 -2.38
C SER A 98 -7.25 -14.32 -1.43
N ARG A 99 -8.10 -13.52 -0.79
CA ARG A 99 -9.18 -14.02 0.07
C ARG A 99 -10.36 -14.62 -0.70
N GLU A 100 -10.66 -14.07 -1.88
CA GLU A 100 -11.94 -14.32 -2.56
C GLU A 100 -11.84 -15.32 -3.73
N LYS A 101 -10.64 -15.62 -4.22
CA LYS A 101 -10.42 -16.59 -5.31
C LYS A 101 -8.95 -17.01 -5.43
N SER A 102 -8.71 -18.23 -5.89
CA SER A 102 -7.40 -18.57 -6.47
C SER A 102 -7.24 -17.82 -7.80
N SER A 103 -6.38 -16.83 -7.83
CA SER A 103 -5.94 -16.21 -9.08
C SER A 103 -4.92 -17.12 -9.78
N ASN A 104 -4.88 -17.06 -11.12
CA ASN A 104 -3.77 -17.63 -11.87
C ASN A 104 -2.54 -16.71 -11.70
N PRO A 105 -1.48 -17.15 -10.98
CA PRO A 105 -0.19 -16.48 -11.06
C PRO A 105 0.33 -16.55 -12.51
N TYR A 106 1.34 -15.74 -12.84
CA TYR A 106 2.00 -15.65 -14.16
C TYR A 106 1.31 -14.81 -15.25
N ARG A 107 0.53 -13.79 -14.87
CA ARG A 107 0.17 -12.70 -15.81
C ARG A 107 1.16 -11.54 -15.74
N SER A 108 1.26 -10.81 -16.85
CA SER A 108 2.10 -9.62 -16.95
C SER A 108 1.35 -8.35 -16.54
N VAL A 109 2.04 -7.49 -15.81
CA VAL A 109 1.64 -6.12 -15.50
C VAL A 109 2.68 -5.11 -16.00
N ALA A 110 3.62 -5.53 -16.85
CA ALA A 110 4.76 -4.72 -17.27
C ALA A 110 4.35 -3.40 -17.94
N SER A 111 3.24 -3.38 -18.67
CA SER A 111 2.69 -2.19 -19.34
C SER A 111 1.76 -1.33 -18.46
N GLN A 112 1.55 -1.73 -17.20
CA GLN A 112 0.73 -0.95 -16.29
C GLN A 112 1.49 0.28 -15.83
N LYS A 113 0.88 1.48 -15.98
CA LYS A 113 1.52 2.76 -15.63
C LYS A 113 2.06 2.80 -14.20
N TRP A 114 1.35 2.19 -13.26
CA TRP A 114 1.79 2.13 -11.87
C TRP A 114 3.07 1.29 -11.71
N PHE A 115 3.20 0.18 -12.43
CA PHE A 115 4.38 -0.68 -12.38
C PHE A 115 5.58 0.02 -13.01
N GLU A 116 5.39 0.62 -14.18
CA GLU A 116 6.42 1.44 -14.82
C GLU A 116 6.91 2.58 -13.92
N GLN A 117 6.00 3.23 -13.18
CA GLN A 117 6.37 4.28 -12.24
C GLN A 117 7.24 3.75 -11.11
N VAL A 118 6.86 2.62 -10.49
CA VAL A 118 7.66 2.00 -9.41
C VAL A 118 9.03 1.57 -9.95
N LEU A 119 9.06 0.93 -11.12
CA LEU A 119 10.29 0.48 -11.79
C LEU A 119 11.25 1.65 -12.08
N LYS A 120 10.74 2.76 -12.63
CA LYS A 120 11.57 3.93 -13.00
C LYS A 120 12.00 4.75 -11.79
N SER A 121 11.11 4.92 -10.81
CA SER A 121 11.33 5.84 -9.69
C SER A 121 11.92 5.18 -8.44
N HIS A 122 11.83 3.85 -8.34
CA HIS A 122 12.16 3.10 -7.12
C HIS A 122 11.44 3.62 -5.88
N LYS A 123 10.24 4.19 -6.07
CA LYS A 123 9.40 4.73 -5.01
C LYS A 123 8.09 3.97 -4.94
N ASN A 124 7.50 3.99 -3.75
CA ASN A 124 6.18 3.42 -3.50
C ASN A 124 5.14 4.09 -4.37
N TYR A 125 4.16 3.32 -4.80
CA TYR A 125 3.01 3.80 -5.54
C TYR A 125 1.73 3.55 -4.75
N TYR A 126 0.83 4.52 -4.80
CA TYR A 126 -0.52 4.44 -4.26
C TYR A 126 -1.50 4.82 -5.35
N GLY A 127 -2.56 4.05 -5.46
CA GLY A 127 -3.64 4.28 -6.41
C GLY A 127 -4.95 3.76 -5.87
N THR A 128 -5.96 3.87 -6.71
CA THR A 128 -7.29 3.30 -6.49
C THR A 128 -7.61 2.40 -7.67
N ASN A 129 -8.35 1.34 -7.42
CA ASN A 129 -8.90 0.50 -8.47
C ASN A 129 -10.40 0.32 -8.22
N ARG A 130 -11.20 0.37 -9.28
CA ARG A 130 -12.61 0.01 -9.19
C ARG A 130 -12.73 -1.45 -9.59
N GLU A 131 -13.27 -2.28 -8.70
CA GLU A 131 -13.52 -3.68 -8.96
C GLU A 131 -14.84 -3.84 -9.76
N ASP A 132 -15.08 -5.02 -10.34
CA ASP A 132 -16.23 -5.28 -11.22
C ASP A 132 -17.59 -5.11 -10.52
N ASN A 133 -17.62 -5.31 -9.19
CA ASN A 133 -18.78 -5.08 -8.34
C ASN A 133 -19.04 -3.58 -8.03
N GLY A 134 -18.21 -2.67 -8.57
CA GLY A 134 -18.30 -1.24 -8.36
C GLY A 134 -17.58 -0.72 -7.11
N GLU A 135 -17.08 -1.62 -6.24
CA GLU A 135 -16.32 -1.25 -5.05
C GLU A 135 -14.98 -0.63 -5.42
N ILE A 136 -14.53 0.32 -4.60
CA ILE A 136 -13.23 0.97 -4.75
C ILE A 136 -12.25 0.35 -3.76
N SER A 137 -11.18 -0.24 -4.29
CA SER A 137 -10.05 -0.72 -3.52
C SER A 137 -8.92 0.32 -3.53
N LEU A 138 -8.20 0.43 -2.41
CA LEU A 138 -6.91 1.13 -2.40
C LEU A 138 -5.84 0.15 -2.89
N PHE A 139 -5.02 0.62 -3.81
CA PHE A 139 -3.91 -0.12 -4.38
C PHE A 139 -2.60 0.42 -3.83
N TRP A 140 -1.76 -0.48 -3.31
CA TRP A 140 -0.43 -0.16 -2.81
C TRP A 140 0.61 -1.00 -3.52
N ALA A 141 1.73 -0.40 -3.91
CA ALA A 141 2.86 -1.09 -4.51
C ALA A 141 4.19 -0.54 -3.96
N TYR A 142 5.12 -1.45 -3.67
CA TYR A 142 6.38 -1.15 -3.00
C TYR A 142 7.54 -1.87 -3.71
N PRO A 143 8.61 -1.16 -4.06
CA PRO A 143 9.76 -1.74 -4.74
C PRO A 143 10.50 -2.72 -3.83
N LEU A 144 10.78 -3.91 -4.34
CA LEU A 144 11.61 -4.91 -3.68
C LEU A 144 13.05 -4.81 -4.19
N PHE A 145 13.99 -4.99 -3.27
CA PHE A 145 15.42 -5.00 -3.59
C PHE A 145 16.06 -6.31 -3.14
N SER A 146 16.98 -6.81 -3.95
CA SER A 146 17.84 -7.93 -3.57
C SER A 146 18.82 -7.52 -2.46
N GLN A 147 19.53 -8.49 -1.89
CA GLN A 147 20.64 -8.24 -0.96
C GLN A 147 21.73 -7.34 -1.57
N SER A 148 21.93 -7.42 -2.89
CA SER A 148 22.85 -6.55 -3.66
C SER A 148 22.28 -5.14 -3.95
N LYS A 149 21.12 -4.79 -3.37
CA LYS A 149 20.38 -3.53 -3.58
C LYS A 149 19.94 -3.30 -5.02
N GLN A 150 19.85 -4.35 -5.82
CA GLN A 150 19.30 -4.27 -7.17
C GLN A 150 17.77 -4.40 -7.10
N PHE A 151 17.06 -3.72 -8.00
CA PHE A 151 15.61 -3.85 -8.10
C PHE A 151 15.24 -5.30 -8.46
N ALA A 152 14.56 -5.97 -7.55
CA ALA A 152 14.15 -7.36 -7.71
C ALA A 152 12.69 -7.50 -8.16
N GLY A 153 11.91 -6.42 -8.07
CA GLY A 153 10.51 -6.40 -8.46
C GLY A 153 9.65 -5.56 -7.52
N VAL A 154 8.40 -5.98 -7.32
CA VAL A 154 7.40 -5.21 -6.56
C VAL A 154 6.60 -6.14 -5.66
N LEU A 155 6.38 -5.73 -4.41
CA LEU A 155 5.32 -6.26 -3.57
C LEU A 155 4.13 -5.32 -3.67
N THR A 156 2.95 -5.86 -3.92
CA THR A 156 1.74 -5.06 -4.03
C THR A 156 0.58 -5.72 -3.31
N GLY A 157 -0.40 -4.90 -2.89
CA GLY A 157 -1.62 -5.38 -2.28
C GLY A 157 -2.82 -4.51 -2.61
N LYS A 158 -3.99 -5.14 -2.57
CA LYS A 158 -5.28 -4.46 -2.62
C LYS A 158 -5.90 -4.42 -1.23
N ILE A 159 -6.33 -3.23 -0.83
CA ILE A 159 -6.99 -2.97 0.43
C ILE A 159 -8.46 -2.69 0.13
N ASN A 160 -9.37 -3.43 0.75
CA ASN A 160 -10.79 -3.12 0.70
C ASN A 160 -11.05 -1.90 1.59
N LEU A 161 -11.39 -0.77 0.96
CA LEU A 161 -11.61 0.49 1.65
C LEU A 161 -12.78 0.40 2.64
N LEU A 162 -13.88 -0.24 2.24
CA LEU A 162 -15.05 -0.41 3.08
C LEU A 162 -14.72 -1.22 4.35
N THR A 163 -14.02 -2.34 4.19
CA THR A 163 -13.59 -3.18 5.31
C THR A 163 -12.62 -2.42 6.23
N LEU A 164 -11.68 -1.65 5.66
CA LEU A 164 -10.78 -0.80 6.45
C LEU A 164 -11.55 0.21 7.29
N LEU A 165 -12.54 0.89 6.69
CA LEU A 165 -13.34 1.91 7.38
C LEU A 165 -14.24 1.29 8.45
N LYS A 166 -14.83 0.13 8.19
CA LYS A 166 -15.66 -0.63 9.14
C LYS A 166 -14.86 -1.30 10.26
N SER A 167 -13.54 -1.47 10.11
CA SER A 167 -12.70 -2.05 11.15
C SER A 167 -12.43 -1.00 12.24
N GLY A 168 -13.07 -1.07 13.40
CA GLY A 168 -12.84 -0.15 14.54
C GLY A 168 -14.08 0.61 14.99
N THR A 169 -13.90 1.88 15.38
CA THR A 169 -14.96 2.77 15.89
C THR A 169 -16.09 2.91 14.88
N ASP A 170 -17.31 3.12 15.39
CA ASP A 170 -18.53 3.13 14.58
C ASP A 170 -18.67 4.42 13.75
N LEU A 171 -17.83 4.53 12.72
CA LEU A 171 -17.90 5.55 11.69
C LEU A 171 -19.21 5.47 10.89
N SER A 172 -20.00 4.39 11.03
CA SER A 172 -21.24 4.22 10.26
C SER A 172 -22.30 5.28 10.59
N SER A 173 -22.21 5.89 11.78
CA SER A 173 -23.11 6.95 12.24
C SER A 173 -22.78 8.36 11.72
N LEU A 174 -21.61 8.55 11.11
CA LEU A 174 -21.09 9.86 10.70
C LEU A 174 -21.17 10.02 9.18
N SER A 175 -21.61 11.18 8.67
CA SER A 175 -21.51 11.46 7.23
C SER A 175 -20.13 12.03 6.89
N TYR A 176 -19.44 11.41 5.93
CA TYR A 176 -18.12 11.86 5.49
C TYR A 176 -17.85 11.45 4.05
N LYS A 177 -16.94 12.19 3.41
CA LYS A 177 -16.49 11.91 2.04
C LYS A 177 -14.98 11.74 2.03
N LEU A 178 -14.52 10.70 1.35
CA LEU A 178 -13.10 10.45 1.16
C LEU A 178 -12.70 10.77 -0.27
N TYR A 179 -11.65 11.58 -0.40
CA TYR A 179 -11.09 11.93 -1.68
C TYR A 179 -9.65 11.43 -1.83
N PHE A 180 -9.34 10.87 -2.98
CA PHE A 180 -7.98 10.53 -3.39
C PHE A 180 -7.62 11.29 -4.67
N LYS A 181 -6.63 12.18 -4.60
CA LYS A 181 -6.27 13.08 -5.72
C LYS A 181 -7.51 13.76 -6.32
N GLU A 182 -8.32 14.38 -5.46
CA GLU A 182 -9.56 15.11 -5.82
C GLU A 182 -10.72 14.23 -6.31
N MET A 183 -10.53 12.91 -6.45
CA MET A 183 -11.58 11.96 -6.82
C MET A 183 -12.31 11.45 -5.58
N LEU A 184 -13.64 11.52 -5.55
CA LEU A 184 -14.46 10.90 -4.50
C LEU A 184 -14.33 9.37 -4.60
N ILE A 185 -13.81 8.75 -3.55
CA ILE A 185 -13.60 7.29 -3.47
C ILE A 185 -14.53 6.60 -2.48
N TYR A 186 -15.17 7.35 -1.58
CA TYR A 186 -16.13 6.81 -0.63
C TYR A 186 -17.02 7.92 -0.05
N GLN A 187 -18.27 7.61 0.23
CA GLN A 187 -19.20 8.46 0.95
C GLN A 187 -20.03 7.60 1.91
N ASN A 188 -20.10 8.03 3.18
CA ASN A 188 -21.07 7.55 4.17
C ASN A 188 -22.21 8.56 4.31
#